data_AF-A0A376MLR7-F1
#
_entry.id   AF-A0A376MLR7-F1
#
_cell.length_a   1.000
_cell.length_b   1.000
_cell.length_c   1.000
_cell.angle_alpha   90.00
_cell.angle_beta   90.00
_cell.angle_gamma   90.00
#
_symmetry.space_group_name_H-M   'P 1'
#
loop_
_entity.id
_entity.type
_entity.pdbx_description
1 polymer ?
#
loop_
_entity_poly.entity_id
_entity_poly.type
_entity_poly.pdbx_seq_one_letter_code
_entity_poly.pdbx_strand_id
1 'polypeptide(L)'
;MISLHCRYNNNFKIKKTCCFDFKNKSFCNARLQYITFIACLFSHANMKYSTFHDVNLDMCEIKNCNFDNSEMNFISCVGTNFSGSTFNNVKTTTAQLIKTPTKWTNNTLKYWFSSCNKRNIIFTFNTISDRNMKLKGIKDILLSLVDQKVNIYSIRQELLDFLNNDLYKNNGEILSYKESIMLFCAV
;
A
#
# COMPACT_ATOMS: atom_id res chain seq x y z
N MET A 1 5.35 19.26 5.05
CA MET A 1 5.36 17.80 5.33
C MET A 1 5.44 17.61 6.83
N ILE A 2 4.32 17.39 7.51
CA ILE A 2 4.33 16.93 8.91
C ILE A 2 4.65 15.44 8.85
N SER A 3 5.93 15.14 8.59
CA SER A 3 6.49 13.86 8.95
C SER A 3 6.26 13.73 10.45
N LEU A 4 5.34 12.86 10.84
CA LEU A 4 5.33 12.31 12.18
C LEU A 4 6.51 11.31 12.29
N HIS A 5 7.73 11.76 11.97
CA HIS A 5 8.79 11.60 12.95
C HIS A 5 8.25 12.29 14.18
N CYS A 6 7.57 11.53 15.03
CA CYS A 6 7.22 11.97 16.35
C CYS A 6 8.53 12.47 16.96
N ARG A 7 8.73 13.80 17.00
CA ARG A 7 9.76 14.43 17.83
C ARG A 7 9.28 14.29 19.27
N TYR A 8 9.19 13.05 19.74
CA TYR A 8 9.41 12.77 21.13
C TYR A 8 10.92 12.89 21.30
N ASN A 9 11.35 14.05 21.78
CA ASN A 9 12.73 14.33 22.12
C ASN A 9 13.10 13.44 23.32
N ASN A 10 13.35 12.15 23.08
CA ASN A 10 13.92 11.27 24.08
C ASN A 10 15.42 11.58 24.12
N ASN A 11 15.86 12.16 25.24
CA ASN A 11 17.25 12.47 25.60
C ASN A 11 18.21 11.25 25.65
N PHE A 12 17.90 10.14 24.98
CA PHE A 12 18.57 8.85 25.17
C PHE A 12 19.44 8.37 23.99
N LYS A 13 19.61 9.15 22.91
CA LYS A 13 20.50 8.76 21.77
C LYS A 13 20.27 7.31 21.29
N ILE A 14 19.02 6.82 21.26
CA ILE A 14 18.71 5.45 20.82
C ILE A 14 18.32 5.47 19.33
N LYS A 15 19.15 4.86 18.47
CA LYS A 15 18.77 4.48 17.09
C LYS A 15 17.88 3.23 17.10
N LYS A 16 16.63 3.36 17.56
CA LYS A 16 15.56 2.38 17.33
C LYS A 16 14.45 3.09 16.58
N THR A 17 13.99 2.53 15.47
CA THR A 17 12.68 2.86 14.90
C THR A 17 11.65 2.63 16.02
N CYS A 18 11.18 3.70 16.64
CA CYS A 18 10.15 3.63 17.66
C CYS A 18 8.84 3.26 16.96
N CYS A 19 8.55 1.96 16.92
CA CYS A 19 7.25 1.42 16.62
C CYS A 19 6.26 2.01 17.63
N PHE A 20 5.37 2.89 17.19
CA PHE A 20 4.33 3.44 18.04
C PHE A 20 3.18 2.45 18.16
N ASP A 21 2.71 2.26 19.39
CA ASP A 21 1.59 1.38 19.70
C ASP A 21 0.28 2.18 19.77
N PHE A 22 -0.54 2.02 18.74
CA PHE A 22 -1.90 2.56 18.62
C PHE A 22 -2.97 1.47 18.67
N LYS A 23 -2.65 0.27 19.19
CA LYS A 23 -3.64 -0.81 19.30
C LYS A 23 -4.84 -0.35 20.12
N ASN A 24 -6.04 -0.78 19.70
CA ASN A 24 -7.32 -0.46 20.33
C ASN A 24 -7.64 1.04 20.44
N LYS A 25 -6.93 1.93 19.72
CA LYS A 25 -7.20 3.37 19.74
C LYS A 25 -8.27 3.74 18.73
N SER A 26 -8.96 4.84 18.99
CA SER A 26 -9.93 5.42 18.05
C SER A 26 -9.31 6.58 17.30
N PHE A 27 -9.35 6.49 15.97
CA PHE A 27 -9.11 7.56 15.01
C PHE A 27 -10.40 7.83 14.21
N CYS A 28 -11.56 7.50 14.77
CA CYS A 28 -12.85 7.75 14.13
C CYS A 28 -13.00 9.24 13.83
N ASN A 29 -13.38 9.60 12.59
CA ASN A 29 -13.43 10.98 12.08
C ASN A 29 -12.08 11.73 12.07
N ALA A 30 -10.95 11.06 12.25
CA ALA A 30 -9.64 11.71 12.19
C ALA A 30 -9.33 12.17 10.76
N ARG A 31 -8.60 13.28 10.63
CA ARG A 31 -8.05 13.77 9.37
C ARG A 31 -6.54 13.58 9.37
N LEU A 32 -6.08 12.56 8.67
CA LEU A 32 -4.66 12.19 8.55
C LEU A 32 -4.17 12.59 7.16
N GLN A 33 -3.35 13.63 7.10
CA GLN A 33 -2.85 14.17 5.83
C GLN A 33 -1.34 14.38 5.88
N TYR A 34 -0.61 13.87 4.88
CA TYR A 34 0.85 14.03 4.77
C TYR A 34 1.65 13.47 5.95
N ILE A 35 1.12 12.43 6.61
CA ILE A 35 1.72 11.79 7.79
C ILE A 35 2.44 10.50 7.39
N THR A 36 3.50 10.17 8.11
CA THR A 36 4.25 8.92 7.95
C THR A 36 4.18 8.10 9.22
N PHE A 37 3.58 6.91 9.12
CA PHE A 37 3.61 5.83 10.10
C PHE A 37 4.39 4.68 9.50
N ILE A 38 5.62 4.46 9.97
CA ILE A 38 6.42 3.31 9.53
C ILE A 38 6.50 2.32 10.68
N ALA A 39 6.18 1.06 10.38
CA ALA A 39 6.28 -0.05 11.34
C ALA A 39 5.52 0.18 12.67
N CYS A 40 4.40 0.91 12.64
CA CYS A 40 3.55 1.15 13.80
C CYS A 40 2.49 0.04 13.98
N LEU A 41 1.96 -0.10 15.19
CA LEU A 41 0.90 -1.08 15.51
C LEU A 41 -0.43 -0.37 15.61
N PHE A 42 -1.41 -0.76 14.80
CA PHE A 42 -2.78 -0.26 14.84
C PHE A 42 -3.80 -1.34 15.14
N SER A 43 -3.40 -2.58 15.42
CA SER A 43 -4.36 -3.70 15.53
C SER A 43 -5.56 -3.35 16.42
N HIS A 44 -6.76 -3.63 15.91
CA HIS A 44 -8.06 -3.30 16.55
C HIS A 44 -8.36 -1.80 16.68
N ALA A 45 -7.65 -0.91 15.98
CA ALA A 45 -7.99 0.50 15.95
C ALA A 45 -9.27 0.76 15.14
N ASN A 46 -10.04 1.76 15.58
CA ASN A 46 -11.21 2.22 14.85
C ASN A 46 -10.83 3.43 13.95
N MET A 47 -10.89 3.25 12.63
CA MET A 47 -10.58 4.26 11.61
C MET A 47 -11.85 4.71 10.85
N LYS A 48 -13.05 4.41 11.35
CA LYS A 48 -14.31 4.70 10.65
C LYS A 48 -14.45 6.20 10.36
N TYR A 49 -14.97 6.55 9.19
CA TYR A 49 -15.18 7.96 8.76
C TYR A 49 -13.91 8.84 8.75
N SER A 50 -12.72 8.28 8.87
CA SER A 50 -11.49 9.06 8.81
C SER A 50 -11.07 9.37 7.37
N THR A 51 -10.18 10.33 7.20
CA THR A 51 -9.58 10.67 5.90
C THR A 51 -8.09 10.39 5.95
N PHE A 52 -7.60 9.60 4.98
CA PHE A 52 -6.19 9.38 4.70
C PHE A 52 -5.85 10.01 3.35
N HIS A 53 -5.05 11.07 3.39
CA HIS A 53 -4.54 11.71 2.18
C HIS A 53 -3.02 11.77 2.24
N ASP A 54 -2.34 11.12 1.32
CA ASP A 54 -0.89 11.19 1.22
C ASP A 54 -0.18 10.64 2.49
N VAL A 55 -0.72 9.53 3.02
CA VAL A 55 -0.24 8.89 4.25
C VAL A 55 0.65 7.69 3.92
N ASN A 56 1.82 7.62 4.55
CA ASN A 56 2.66 6.43 4.50
C ASN A 56 2.32 5.50 5.67
N LEU A 57 1.94 4.26 5.37
CA LEU A 57 1.62 3.19 6.31
C LEU A 57 2.59 2.01 6.21
N ASP A 58 3.69 2.14 5.47
CA ASP A 58 4.62 1.03 5.18
C ASP A 58 5.02 0.25 6.45
N MET A 59 5.06 -1.07 6.30
CA MET A 59 5.44 -2.02 7.34
C MET A 59 4.56 -2.01 8.61
N CYS A 60 3.41 -1.32 8.62
CA CYS A 60 2.52 -1.28 9.78
C CYS A 60 1.73 -2.59 9.97
N GLU A 61 1.31 -2.83 11.21
CA GLU A 61 0.39 -3.91 11.57
C GLU A 61 -1.01 -3.31 11.81
N ILE A 62 -1.87 -3.41 10.80
CA ILE A 62 -3.22 -2.82 10.77
C ILE A 62 -4.25 -3.95 10.69
N LYS A 63 -4.18 -4.86 11.67
CA LYS A 63 -5.05 -6.03 11.72
C LYS A 63 -6.37 -5.69 12.40
N ASN A 64 -7.48 -6.30 11.97
CA ASN A 64 -8.78 -6.16 12.62
C ASN A 64 -9.22 -4.70 12.84
N CYS A 65 -8.83 -3.79 11.95
CA CYS A 65 -9.18 -2.37 12.02
C CYS A 65 -10.43 -2.08 11.20
N ASN A 66 -11.19 -1.08 11.60
CA ASN A 66 -12.39 -0.68 10.88
C ASN A 66 -12.13 0.58 10.04
N PHE A 67 -12.03 0.47 8.71
CA PHE A 67 -11.92 1.61 7.79
C PHE A 67 -13.25 1.99 7.13
N ASP A 68 -14.38 1.48 7.61
CA ASP A 68 -15.65 1.66 6.93
C ASP A 68 -16.01 3.14 6.78
N ASN A 69 -16.50 3.52 5.61
CA ASN A 69 -16.85 4.89 5.23
C ASN A 69 -15.69 5.90 5.33
N SER A 70 -14.45 5.44 5.44
CA SER A 70 -13.27 6.31 5.36
C SER A 70 -13.01 6.75 3.91
N GLU A 71 -12.20 7.79 3.79
CA GLU A 71 -11.64 8.22 2.52
C GLU A 71 -10.15 7.90 2.48
N MET A 72 -9.67 7.26 1.40
CA MET A 72 -8.28 6.85 1.26
C MET A 72 -7.74 7.24 -0.11
N ASN A 73 -6.78 8.16 -0.15
CA ASN A 73 -6.10 8.58 -1.38
C ASN A 73 -4.59 8.70 -1.14
N PHE A 74 -3.81 8.31 -2.16
CA PHE A 74 -2.35 8.40 -2.16
C PHE A 74 -1.68 7.78 -0.92
N ILE A 75 -2.15 6.60 -0.50
CA ILE A 75 -1.52 5.88 0.60
C ILE A 75 -0.34 5.03 0.11
N SER A 76 0.75 5.00 0.88
CA SER A 76 1.78 3.98 0.74
C SER A 76 1.55 2.89 1.77
N CYS A 77 1.63 1.63 1.39
CA CYS A 77 1.34 0.52 2.30
C CYS A 77 2.19 -0.73 2.05
N VAL A 78 3.38 -0.60 1.48
CA VAL A 78 4.28 -1.73 1.21
C VAL A 78 4.61 -2.46 2.51
N GLY A 79 4.35 -3.77 2.55
CA GLY A 79 4.61 -4.58 3.73
C GLY A 79 3.63 -4.38 4.89
N THR A 80 2.55 -3.62 4.69
CA THR A 80 1.50 -3.44 5.69
C THR A 80 0.61 -4.66 5.76
N ASN A 81 0.20 -5.05 6.96
CA ASN A 81 -0.75 -6.14 7.17
C ASN A 81 -2.14 -5.62 7.49
N PHE A 82 -3.11 -5.85 6.59
CA PHE A 82 -4.51 -5.47 6.74
C PHE A 82 -5.44 -6.64 7.11
N SER A 83 -4.90 -7.78 7.57
CA SER A 83 -5.70 -8.99 7.82
C SER A 83 -6.83 -8.72 8.81
N GLY A 84 -8.06 -9.11 8.43
CA GLY A 84 -9.25 -8.93 9.26
C GLY A 84 -9.80 -7.50 9.30
N SER A 85 -9.18 -6.55 8.61
CA SER A 85 -9.70 -5.18 8.53
C SER A 85 -10.83 -5.05 7.51
N THR A 86 -11.77 -4.16 7.78
CA THR A 86 -12.94 -3.90 6.92
C THR A 86 -12.77 -2.58 6.16
N PHE A 87 -13.29 -2.54 4.92
CA PHE A 87 -13.19 -1.41 4.00
C PHE A 87 -14.55 -1.06 3.37
N ASN A 88 -15.65 -1.30 4.08
CA ASN A 88 -16.99 -1.10 3.51
C ASN A 88 -17.21 0.37 3.19
N ASN A 89 -17.65 0.69 1.97
CA ASN A 89 -17.89 2.05 1.50
C ASN A 89 -16.67 2.97 1.62
N VAL A 90 -15.44 2.43 1.57
CA VAL A 90 -14.24 3.26 1.47
C VAL A 90 -14.30 4.04 0.16
N LYS A 91 -14.17 5.35 0.28
CA LYS A 91 -14.16 6.25 -0.86
C LYS A 91 -12.71 6.47 -1.28
N THR A 92 -12.40 6.13 -2.51
CA THR A 92 -11.36 6.84 -3.23
C THR A 92 -12.07 7.99 -3.91
N THR A 93 -11.63 9.23 -3.71
CA THR A 93 -12.08 10.31 -4.59
C THR A 93 -11.69 9.97 -6.04
N THR A 94 -11.93 10.83 -7.03
CA THR A 94 -11.43 10.60 -8.41
C THR A 94 -9.90 10.39 -8.51
N ALA A 95 -9.19 10.45 -7.38
CA ALA A 95 -7.76 10.22 -7.20
C ALA A 95 -7.32 8.74 -7.14
N GLN A 96 -6.00 8.58 -7.15
CA GLN A 96 -5.27 7.33 -6.94
C GLN A 96 -5.41 6.87 -5.47
N LEU A 97 -5.67 5.59 -5.23
CA LEU A 97 -5.63 4.99 -3.89
C LEU A 97 -4.18 4.82 -3.43
N ILE A 98 -3.35 4.16 -4.24
CA ILE A 98 -1.97 3.83 -3.88
C ILE A 98 -1.01 4.89 -4.39
N LYS A 99 -0.24 5.52 -3.51
CA LYS A 99 0.85 6.42 -3.92
C LYS A 99 1.99 5.62 -4.51
N THR A 100 2.18 5.74 -5.83
CA THR A 100 3.28 5.08 -6.52
C THR A 100 4.55 5.93 -6.50
N PRO A 101 5.73 5.31 -6.65
CA PRO A 101 7.00 6.02 -6.79
C PRO A 101 7.01 6.93 -8.02
N THR A 102 7.64 8.10 -7.89
CA THR A 102 7.87 9.02 -9.01
C THR A 102 8.84 8.45 -10.05
N LYS A 103 9.67 7.47 -9.67
CA LYS A 103 10.55 6.71 -10.54
C LYS A 103 10.67 5.27 -10.08
N TRP A 104 10.37 4.32 -10.97
CA TRP A 104 10.63 2.91 -10.74
C TRP A 104 12.08 2.55 -11.09
N THR A 105 12.91 2.37 -10.06
CA THR A 105 14.26 1.80 -10.19
C THR A 105 14.23 0.30 -9.90
N ASN A 106 15.29 -0.42 -10.25
CA ASN A 106 15.42 -1.84 -9.87
C ASN A 106 15.31 -2.06 -8.35
N ASN A 107 15.87 -1.14 -7.55
CA ASN A 107 15.76 -1.21 -6.07
C ASN A 107 14.31 -0.99 -5.61
N THR A 108 13.61 -0.03 -6.23
CA THR A 108 12.19 0.22 -5.94
C THR A 108 11.34 -0.99 -6.32
N LEU A 109 11.55 -1.57 -7.50
CA LEU A 109 10.86 -2.78 -7.96
C LEU A 109 11.07 -3.94 -6.99
N LYS A 110 12.33 -4.19 -6.58
CA LYS A 110 12.66 -5.24 -5.62
C LYS A 110 12.02 -4.99 -4.25
N TYR A 111 12.00 -3.76 -3.75
CA TYR A 111 11.32 -3.42 -2.50
C TYR A 111 9.81 -3.74 -2.57
N TRP A 112 9.16 -3.42 -3.69
CA TRP A 112 7.72 -3.60 -3.87
C TRP A 112 7.31 -5.03 -4.18
N PHE A 113 8.07 -5.79 -4.98
CA PHE A 113 7.58 -7.06 -5.55
C PHE A 113 8.46 -8.27 -5.26
N SER A 114 9.74 -8.08 -4.94
CA SER A 114 10.65 -9.23 -4.82
C SER A 114 10.21 -10.17 -3.71
N SER A 115 10.23 -11.47 -4.02
CA SER A 115 10.00 -12.55 -3.07
C SER A 115 11.01 -12.57 -1.90
N CYS A 116 12.21 -12.01 -2.09
CA CYS A 116 13.20 -11.84 -1.04
C CYS A 116 12.73 -10.88 0.07
N ASN A 117 11.86 -9.91 -0.26
CA ASN A 117 11.17 -9.08 0.72
C ASN A 117 9.83 -9.72 1.09
N LYS A 118 9.77 -10.41 2.23
CA LYS A 118 8.52 -11.03 2.71
C LYS A 118 7.42 -10.03 3.06
N ARG A 119 7.76 -8.75 3.24
CA ARG A 119 6.85 -7.64 3.51
C ARG A 119 6.86 -6.66 2.33
N ASN A 120 6.46 -7.15 1.17
CA ASN A 120 6.35 -6.39 -0.07
C ASN A 120 4.87 -6.02 -0.35
N ILE A 121 4.56 -5.43 -1.50
CA ILE A 121 3.18 -5.03 -1.85
C ILE A 121 2.27 -6.23 -2.11
N ILE A 122 2.82 -7.34 -2.64
CA ILE A 122 2.08 -8.59 -2.87
C ILE A 122 1.59 -9.15 -1.53
N PHE A 123 2.46 -9.16 -0.50
CA PHE A 123 2.07 -9.51 0.86
C PHE A 123 0.89 -8.66 1.33
N THR A 124 0.98 -7.33 1.18
CA THR A 124 -0.08 -6.41 1.59
C THR A 124 -1.41 -6.71 0.90
N PHE A 125 -1.43 -6.84 -0.43
CA PHE A 125 -2.65 -7.18 -1.16
C PHE A 125 -3.19 -8.57 -0.83
N ASN A 126 -2.35 -9.53 -0.46
CA ASN A 126 -2.80 -10.84 0.02
C ASN A 126 -3.48 -10.76 1.38
N THR A 127 -3.15 -9.77 2.23
CA THR A 127 -3.80 -9.59 3.55
C THR A 127 -5.13 -8.85 3.51
N ILE A 128 -5.40 -8.08 2.45
CA ILE A 128 -6.69 -7.39 2.28
C ILE A 128 -7.77 -8.44 1.94
N SER A 129 -8.98 -8.32 2.47
CA SER A 129 -10.12 -9.18 2.09
C SER A 129 -10.99 -8.53 1.01
N ASP A 130 -11.11 -7.21 1.03
CA ASP A 130 -11.93 -6.44 0.10
C ASP A 130 -11.38 -6.49 -1.33
N ARG A 131 -12.20 -6.99 -2.25
CA ARG A 131 -11.83 -7.18 -3.67
C ARG A 131 -11.66 -5.85 -4.41
N ASN A 132 -12.49 -4.85 -4.10
CA ASN A 132 -12.47 -3.56 -4.79
C ASN A 132 -11.20 -2.78 -4.44
N MET A 133 -10.81 -2.80 -3.17
CA MET A 133 -9.54 -2.22 -2.69
C MET A 133 -8.33 -2.85 -3.37
N LYS A 134 -8.30 -4.19 -3.50
CA LYS A 134 -7.23 -4.88 -4.25
C LYS A 134 -7.19 -4.46 -5.70
N LEU A 135 -8.32 -4.52 -6.40
CA LEU A 135 -8.41 -4.19 -7.82
C LEU A 135 -8.00 -2.75 -8.09
N LYS A 136 -8.50 -1.80 -7.30
CA LYS A 136 -8.12 -0.39 -7.42
C LYS A 136 -6.63 -0.19 -7.17
N GLY A 137 -6.11 -0.77 -6.08
CA GLY A 137 -4.70 -0.62 -5.72
C GLY A 137 -3.73 -1.20 -6.75
N ILE A 138 -4.01 -2.40 -7.28
CA ILE A 138 -3.14 -2.99 -8.30
C ILE A 138 -3.22 -2.21 -9.63
N LYS A 139 -4.39 -1.72 -10.02
CA LYS A 139 -4.56 -0.88 -11.23
C LYS A 139 -3.74 0.41 -11.13
N ASP A 140 -3.78 1.09 -9.99
CA ASP A 140 -2.98 2.30 -9.77
C ASP A 140 -1.48 2.02 -9.92
N ILE A 141 -1.00 0.86 -9.46
CA ILE A 141 0.41 0.46 -9.59
C ILE A 141 0.76 0.10 -11.04
N LEU A 142 -0.06 -0.72 -11.69
CA LEU A 142 0.16 -1.15 -13.07
C LEU A 142 0.14 0.02 -14.05
N LEU A 143 -0.81 0.94 -13.90
CA LEU A 143 -0.85 2.18 -14.67
C LEU A 143 0.46 2.96 -14.51
N SER A 144 0.95 3.11 -13.28
CA SER A 144 2.22 3.81 -13.04
C SER A 144 3.44 3.10 -13.67
N LEU A 145 3.44 1.77 -13.77
CA LEU A 145 4.48 1.02 -14.47
C LEU A 145 4.38 1.22 -15.99
N VAL A 146 3.16 1.27 -16.53
CA VAL A 146 2.89 1.53 -17.95
C VAL A 146 3.33 2.94 -18.35
N ASP A 147 2.89 3.95 -17.59
CA ASP A 147 3.18 5.36 -17.87
C ASP A 147 4.68 5.66 -17.89
N GLN A 148 5.44 4.99 -17.02
CA GLN A 148 6.90 5.14 -16.92
C GLN A 148 7.67 4.16 -17.82
N LYS A 149 6.99 3.34 -18.64
CA LYS A 149 7.57 2.31 -19.51
C LYS A 149 8.61 1.43 -18.80
N VAL A 150 8.25 0.96 -17.61
CA VAL A 150 9.20 0.33 -16.69
C VAL A 150 9.64 -1.05 -17.18
N ASN A 151 10.95 -1.29 -17.19
CA ASN A 151 11.49 -2.63 -17.36
C ASN A 151 11.36 -3.42 -16.04
N ILE A 152 10.46 -4.40 -16.01
CA ILE A 152 10.16 -5.22 -14.84
C ILE A 152 10.97 -6.52 -14.77
N TYR A 153 12.01 -6.70 -15.59
CA TYR A 153 12.74 -7.97 -15.73
C TYR A 153 13.13 -8.59 -14.38
N SER A 154 13.57 -7.77 -13.42
CA SER A 154 14.03 -8.22 -12.10
C SER A 154 12.96 -8.75 -11.15
N ILE A 155 11.68 -8.51 -11.46
CA ILE A 155 10.52 -8.95 -10.66
C ILE A 155 9.42 -9.59 -11.52
N ARG A 156 9.75 -9.89 -12.79
CA ARG A 156 8.79 -10.33 -13.81
C ARG A 156 8.03 -11.57 -13.35
N GLN A 157 8.74 -12.54 -12.80
CA GLN A 157 8.12 -13.79 -12.35
C GLN A 157 7.13 -13.51 -11.20
N GLU A 158 7.55 -12.79 -10.16
CA GLU A 158 6.70 -12.49 -9.01
C GLU A 158 5.45 -11.69 -9.38
N LEU A 159 5.59 -10.68 -10.25
CA LEU A 159 4.45 -9.90 -10.70
C LEU A 159 3.49 -10.72 -11.56
N LEU A 160 3.99 -11.53 -12.49
CA LEU A 160 3.14 -12.36 -13.35
C LEU A 160 2.41 -13.44 -12.55
N ASP A 161 3.09 -14.09 -11.59
CA ASP A 161 2.47 -15.08 -10.71
C ASP A 161 1.36 -14.45 -9.86
N PHE A 162 1.60 -13.25 -9.32
CA PHE A 162 0.59 -12.52 -8.58
C PHE A 162 -0.63 -12.18 -9.45
N LEU A 163 -0.41 -11.69 -10.67
CA LEU A 163 -1.48 -11.31 -11.60
C LEU A 163 -2.22 -12.52 -12.21
N ASN A 164 -1.69 -13.74 -12.06
CA ASN A 164 -2.36 -14.97 -12.50
C ASN A 164 -3.45 -15.45 -11.52
N ASN A 165 -3.61 -14.79 -10.37
CA ASN A 165 -4.70 -15.06 -9.43
C ASN A 165 -6.07 -14.81 -10.07
N ASP A 166 -7.08 -15.59 -9.67
CA ASP A 166 -8.47 -15.51 -10.17
C ASP A 166 -9.07 -14.12 -10.13
N LEU A 167 -8.70 -13.30 -9.14
CA LEU A 167 -9.18 -11.92 -9.03
C LEU A 167 -8.70 -11.02 -10.17
N TYR A 168 -7.48 -11.27 -10.69
CA TYR A 168 -6.80 -10.36 -11.62
C TYR A 168 -6.74 -10.89 -13.04
N LYS A 169 -6.58 -12.21 -13.22
CA LYS A 169 -6.23 -12.84 -14.51
C LYS A 169 -7.22 -12.54 -15.65
N ASN A 170 -8.49 -12.35 -15.33
CA ASN A 170 -9.56 -12.10 -16.30
C ASN A 170 -10.07 -10.64 -16.28
N ASN A 171 -9.42 -9.75 -15.53
CA ASN A 171 -9.80 -8.34 -15.51
C ASN A 171 -9.23 -7.62 -16.74
N GLY A 172 -10.09 -7.16 -17.65
CA GLY A 172 -9.67 -6.63 -18.96
C GLY A 172 -8.68 -5.46 -18.89
N GLU A 173 -8.85 -4.54 -17.93
CA GLU A 173 -7.94 -3.40 -17.75
C GLU A 173 -6.56 -3.86 -17.24
N ILE A 174 -6.53 -4.77 -16.26
CA ILE A 174 -5.29 -5.36 -15.76
C ILE A 174 -4.57 -6.15 -16.87
N LEU A 175 -5.32 -6.87 -17.71
CA LEU A 175 -4.75 -7.61 -18.85
C LEU A 175 -4.08 -6.66 -19.85
N SER A 176 -4.74 -5.55 -20.20
CA SER A 176 -4.18 -4.53 -21.08
C SER A 176 -2.90 -3.90 -20.53
N TYR A 177 -2.85 -3.60 -19.22
CA TYR A 177 -1.62 -3.12 -18.59
C TYR A 177 -0.52 -4.18 -18.59
N LYS A 178 -0.86 -5.44 -18.28
CA LYS A 178 0.09 -6.55 -18.31
C LYS A 178 0.71 -6.70 -19.71
N GLU A 179 -0.09 -6.72 -20.77
CA GLU A 179 0.39 -6.79 -22.15
C GLU A 179 1.33 -5.61 -22.48
N SER A 180 0.94 -4.40 -22.10
CA SER A 180 1.75 -3.18 -22.30
C SER A 180 3.12 -3.27 -21.59
N ILE A 181 3.13 -3.70 -20.32
CA ILE A 181 4.37 -3.83 -19.54
C ILE A 181 5.31 -4.89 -20.15
N MET A 182 4.75 -5.97 -20.70
CA MET A 182 5.53 -7.05 -21.29
C MET A 182 6.24 -6.63 -22.58
N LEU A 183 5.69 -5.67 -23.33
CA LEU A 183 6.36 -5.08 -24.49
C LEU A 183 7.64 -4.34 -24.10
N PHE A 184 7.69 -3.70 -22.92
CA PHE A 184 8.88 -2.99 -22.44
C PHE A 184 10.01 -3.91 -21.97
N CYS A 185 9.71 -5.19 -21.73
CA CYS A 185 10.68 -6.18 -21.27
C CYS A 185 11.34 -6.98 -22.40
N ALA A 186 10.91 -6.76 -23.65
CA ALA A 186 11.42 -7.45 -24.84
C ALA A 186 12.61 -6.72 -25.49
N VAL A 187 13.07 -5.62 -24.88
CA VAL A 187 14.21 -4.78 -25.30
C VAL A 187 15.27 -4.82 -24.21
#